data_AF-A0A6F8TR56-F1
#
_entry.id   AF-A0A6F8TR56-F1
#
_cell.length_a   1.000
_cell.length_b   1.000
_cell.length_c   1.000
_cell.angle_alpha   90.00
_cell.angle_beta   90.00
_cell.angle_gamma   90.00
#
_symmetry.space_group_name_H-M   'P 1'
#
loop_
_entity.id
_entity.type
_entity.pdbx_description
1 polymer ?
#
loop_
_entity_poly.entity_id
_entity_poly.type
_entity_poly.pdbx_seq_one_letter_code
_entity_poly.pdbx_strand_id
1 'polypeptide(L)'
;MLLLIRLILVVSVCFFMSLKPAGAIPSFSVEILPWDQVNEIIPKGSYFTIIDVESGLSFNVQRRAGSKHADVQPVTEKDTKVMKTIYGGNWSWDRRAILVLVNDHLIPASMNGMPHGAGALQNNFPGHFCVHFSGSTTHKTPTPDPAHKIMILKAGGELDRFLQKSDPYEITNVLEIAINQHDGKLLAKVMTGDEGTLRRILNEIDRIQIVQRSILPIEDLPVMVGMETEVKVKWIRHDQTQETKSIRLTFVKDPAWDGWKIEGDSFRDSVS
;
A
#
# COMPACT_ATOMS: atom_id res chain seq x y z
N MET A 1 -62.79 65.64 -14.35
CA MET A 1 -62.55 65.37 -12.92
C MET A 1 -61.61 64.16 -12.87
N LEU A 2 -60.31 64.36 -13.11
CA LEU A 2 -59.22 64.57 -12.12
C LEU A 2 -58.83 63.28 -11.35
N LEU A 3 -57.51 63.11 -11.20
CA LEU A 3 -56.70 62.04 -10.58
C LEU A 3 -56.28 60.93 -11.57
N LEU A 4 -55.13 61.00 -12.26
CA LEU A 4 -53.75 61.27 -11.84
C LEU A 4 -53.21 60.22 -10.85
N ILE A 5 -52.71 59.09 -11.37
CA ILE A 5 -51.79 58.20 -10.65
C ILE A 5 -50.50 58.09 -11.48
N ARG A 6 -49.43 58.62 -10.89
CA ARG A 6 -48.05 58.63 -11.39
C ARG A 6 -47.34 57.31 -11.03
N LEU A 7 -46.47 56.86 -11.94
CA LEU A 7 -45.12 56.26 -11.75
C LEU A 7 -45.00 55.11 -10.72
N ILE A 8 -44.44 53.94 -11.04
CA ILE A 8 -42.99 53.73 -11.25
C ILE A 8 -42.81 52.46 -12.09
N LEU A 9 -42.17 52.56 -13.25
CA LEU A 9 -41.66 51.42 -14.02
C LEU A 9 -40.27 51.08 -13.45
N VAL A 10 -40.18 50.11 -12.54
CA VAL A 10 -38.88 49.54 -12.15
C VAL A 10 -38.45 48.61 -13.29
N VAL A 11 -37.60 49.12 -14.19
CA VAL A 11 -36.87 48.28 -15.13
C VAL A 11 -35.87 47.46 -14.31
N SER A 12 -36.30 46.26 -13.92
CA SER A 12 -35.41 45.25 -13.35
C SER A 12 -34.53 44.73 -14.49
N VAL A 13 -33.40 45.38 -14.71
CA VAL A 13 -32.31 44.81 -15.51
C VAL A 13 -31.83 43.57 -14.77
N CYS A 14 -32.33 42.40 -15.17
CA CYS A 14 -31.76 41.12 -14.77
C CYS A 14 -30.35 41.02 -15.34
N PHE A 15 -29.39 41.55 -14.60
CA PHE A 15 -27.98 41.28 -14.81
C PHE A 15 -27.77 39.82 -14.42
N PHE A 16 -27.94 38.91 -15.39
CA PHE A 16 -27.43 37.54 -15.29
C PHE A 16 -25.91 37.64 -15.30
N MET A 17 -25.33 37.96 -14.15
CA MET A 17 -23.96 37.59 -13.85
C MET A 17 -23.93 36.07 -13.95
N SER A 18 -23.32 35.58 -15.02
CA SER A 18 -22.92 34.19 -15.14
C SER A 18 -21.94 33.94 -13.99
N LEU A 19 -22.48 33.44 -12.86
CA LEU A 19 -21.66 32.91 -11.77
C LEU A 19 -20.90 31.75 -12.38
N LYS A 20 -19.63 31.97 -12.70
CA LYS A 20 -18.70 30.85 -12.87
C LYS A 20 -18.88 29.98 -11.62
N PRO A 21 -19.17 28.67 -11.76
CA PRO A 21 -19.20 27.82 -10.58
C PRO A 21 -17.86 28.02 -9.88
N ALA A 22 -17.91 28.35 -8.59
CA ALA A 22 -16.74 28.28 -7.74
C ALA A 22 -16.10 26.92 -8.03
N GLY A 23 -14.83 26.91 -8.47
CA GLY A 23 -14.13 25.68 -8.80
C GLY A 23 -14.37 24.69 -7.67
N ALA A 24 -14.95 23.52 -8.00
CA ALA A 24 -15.30 22.52 -7.02
C ALA A 24 -14.11 22.36 -6.08
N ILE A 25 -14.35 22.52 -4.77
CA ILE A 25 -13.31 22.24 -3.78
C ILE A 25 -12.91 20.79 -4.05
N PRO A 26 -11.63 20.51 -4.39
CA PRO A 26 -11.25 19.16 -4.72
C PRO A 26 -11.59 18.26 -3.53
N SER A 27 -12.46 17.29 -3.80
CA SER A 27 -12.88 16.27 -2.85
C SER A 27 -11.73 15.30 -2.72
N PHE A 28 -10.67 15.66 -1.99
CA PHE A 28 -9.53 14.78 -1.72
C PHE A 28 -9.89 13.64 -0.75
N SER A 29 -11.01 12.95 -1.00
CA SER A 29 -11.37 11.72 -0.32
C SER A 29 -10.44 10.61 -0.79
N VAL A 30 -9.75 9.99 0.15
CA VAL A 30 -8.94 8.80 -0.09
C VAL A 30 -9.88 7.60 -0.08
N GLU A 31 -10.04 6.94 -1.23
CA GLU A 31 -10.96 5.81 -1.38
C GLU A 31 -10.28 4.62 -2.05
N ILE A 32 -10.33 3.45 -1.40
CA ILE A 32 -9.83 2.20 -1.96
C ILE A 32 -10.80 1.72 -3.04
N LEU A 33 -10.44 1.92 -4.30
CA LEU A 33 -11.26 1.49 -5.44
C LEU A 33 -10.82 0.13 -6.01
N PRO A 34 -11.78 -0.72 -6.45
CA PRO A 34 -11.48 -1.97 -7.12
C PRO A 34 -10.88 -1.71 -8.52
N TRP A 35 -10.01 -2.62 -8.96
CA TRP A 35 -9.27 -2.51 -10.22
C TRP A 35 -10.16 -2.26 -11.43
N ASP A 36 -11.33 -2.91 -11.52
CA ASP A 36 -12.22 -2.76 -12.66
C ASP A 36 -12.71 -1.30 -12.82
N GLN A 37 -13.02 -0.62 -11.71
CA GLN A 37 -13.37 0.80 -11.71
C GLN A 37 -12.16 1.68 -12.04
N VAL A 38 -11.00 1.39 -11.42
CA VAL A 38 -9.77 2.15 -11.69
C VAL A 38 -9.34 2.02 -13.16
N ASN A 39 -9.57 0.85 -13.77
CA ASN A 39 -9.26 0.60 -15.16
C ASN A 39 -10.09 1.48 -16.12
N GLU A 40 -11.30 1.85 -15.74
CA GLU A 40 -12.14 2.82 -16.45
C GLU A 40 -11.68 4.27 -16.19
N ILE A 41 -11.28 4.61 -14.96
CA ILE A 41 -10.81 5.95 -14.58
C ILE A 41 -9.46 6.28 -15.23
N ILE A 42 -8.55 5.30 -15.30
CA ILE A 42 -7.18 5.47 -15.80
C ILE A 42 -6.98 4.57 -17.02
N PRO A 43 -7.59 4.85 -18.19
CA PRO A 43 -7.38 4.02 -19.37
C PRO A 43 -5.92 4.01 -19.85
N LYS A 44 -5.58 3.08 -20.76
CA LYS A 44 -4.24 3.04 -21.35
C LYS A 44 -3.96 4.35 -22.10
N GLY A 45 -2.76 4.89 -21.92
CA GLY A 45 -2.34 6.18 -22.44
C GLY A 45 -2.54 7.34 -21.45
N SER A 46 -3.30 7.15 -20.37
CA SER A 46 -3.53 8.19 -19.35
C SER A 46 -2.25 8.57 -18.61
N TYR A 47 -2.19 9.83 -18.21
CA TYR A 47 -1.15 10.41 -17.39
C TYR A 47 -1.72 10.72 -16.00
N PHE A 48 -0.93 10.46 -14.96
CA PHE A 48 -1.32 10.73 -13.57
C PHE A 48 -0.08 10.86 -12.68
N THR A 49 -0.29 11.32 -11.45
CA THR A 49 0.79 11.50 -10.47
C THR A 49 0.75 10.38 -9.45
N ILE A 50 1.92 9.81 -9.15
CA ILE A 50 2.11 8.91 -8.01
C ILE A 50 2.72 9.71 -6.87
N ILE A 51 2.20 9.50 -5.66
CA ILE A 51 2.72 10.06 -4.41
C ILE A 51 3.09 8.88 -3.51
N ASP A 52 4.36 8.79 -3.13
CA ASP A 52 4.83 7.77 -2.19
C ASP A 52 4.45 8.14 -0.75
N VAL A 53 3.74 7.24 -0.06
CA VAL A 53 3.16 7.54 1.27
C VAL A 53 4.24 7.79 2.32
N GLU A 54 5.39 7.13 2.21
CA GLU A 54 6.41 7.17 3.26
C GLU A 54 7.38 8.34 3.10
N SER A 55 7.80 8.64 1.87
CA SER A 55 8.72 9.74 1.58
C SER A 55 8.01 11.06 1.28
N GLY A 56 6.73 11.01 0.88
CA GLY A 56 5.98 12.18 0.39
C GLY A 56 6.44 12.67 -1.00
N LEU A 57 7.43 12.01 -1.61
CA LEU A 57 7.89 12.35 -2.95
C LEU A 57 6.85 11.95 -3.98
N SER A 58 6.75 12.75 -5.04
CA SER A 58 5.81 12.52 -6.13
C SER A 58 6.46 12.66 -7.51
N PHE A 59 5.93 11.90 -8.46
CA PHE A 59 6.41 11.87 -9.82
C PHE A 59 5.28 11.51 -10.79
N ASN A 60 5.40 11.97 -12.04
CA ASN A 60 4.39 11.72 -13.05
C ASN A 60 4.68 10.42 -13.81
N VAL A 61 3.61 9.70 -14.13
CA VAL A 61 3.66 8.47 -14.91
C VAL A 61 2.64 8.49 -16.04
N GLN A 62 2.86 7.61 -17.01
CA GLN A 62 1.88 7.25 -18.02
C GLN A 62 1.52 5.77 -17.87
N ARG A 63 0.23 5.43 -17.90
CA ARG A 63 -0.22 4.04 -18.07
C ARG A 63 0.04 3.61 -19.51
N ARG A 64 0.93 2.63 -19.69
CA ARG A 64 1.25 2.05 -21.00
C ARG A 64 0.35 0.86 -21.34
N ALA A 65 0.17 -0.06 -20.39
CA ALA A 65 -0.48 -1.34 -20.63
C ALA A 65 -1.18 -1.88 -19.37
N GLY A 66 -1.21 -3.20 -19.22
CA GLY A 66 -1.81 -3.92 -18.10
C GLY A 66 -3.32 -4.19 -18.26
N SER A 67 -3.72 -5.43 -18.00
CA SER A 67 -5.13 -5.88 -17.96
C SER A 67 -5.60 -6.29 -16.56
N LYS A 68 -4.67 -6.73 -15.71
CA LYS A 68 -4.91 -7.18 -14.32
C LYS A 68 -4.49 -6.15 -13.26
N HIS A 69 -3.70 -5.16 -13.69
CA HIS A 69 -3.13 -4.05 -12.94
C HIS A 69 -2.64 -3.02 -13.99
N ALA A 70 -2.12 -1.87 -13.55
CA ALA A 70 -1.60 -0.86 -14.45
C ALA A 70 -0.09 -1.05 -14.68
N ASP A 71 0.30 -1.26 -15.95
CA ASP A 71 1.70 -1.20 -16.36
C ASP A 71 2.03 0.25 -16.71
N VAL A 72 2.89 0.88 -15.94
CA VAL A 72 3.16 2.32 -16.00
C VAL A 72 4.65 2.62 -16.16
N GLN A 73 4.97 3.78 -16.69
CA GLN A 73 6.35 4.24 -16.83
C GLN A 73 6.46 5.72 -16.43
N PRO A 74 7.58 6.18 -15.86
CA PRO A 74 7.77 7.60 -15.58
C PRO A 74 7.65 8.46 -16.85
N VAL A 75 7.18 9.70 -16.75
CA VAL A 75 7.02 10.54 -17.95
C VAL A 75 8.35 11.11 -18.42
N THR A 76 9.16 11.61 -17.49
CA THR A 76 10.45 12.28 -17.77
C THR A 76 11.62 11.63 -17.05
N GLU A 77 12.85 11.97 -17.45
CA GLU A 77 14.05 11.58 -16.68
C GLU A 77 14.04 12.09 -15.24
N LYS A 78 13.40 13.25 -15.00
CA LYS A 78 13.25 13.79 -13.64
C LYS A 78 12.35 12.89 -12.80
N ASP A 79 11.22 12.44 -13.37
CA ASP A 79 10.31 11.51 -12.70
C ASP A 79 11.00 10.18 -12.38
N THR A 80 11.80 9.67 -13.33
CA THR A 80 12.63 8.47 -13.12
C THR A 80 13.63 8.64 -11.99
N LYS A 81 14.29 9.81 -11.89
CA LYS A 81 15.21 10.12 -10.79
C LYS A 81 14.50 10.15 -9.45
N VAL A 82 13.31 10.77 -9.37
CA VAL A 82 12.50 10.78 -8.14
C VAL A 82 12.11 9.37 -7.73
N MET A 83 11.60 8.57 -8.66
CA MET A 83 11.27 7.16 -8.41
C MET A 83 12.50 6.38 -7.91
N LYS A 84 13.67 6.59 -8.52
CA LYS A 84 14.91 5.94 -8.08
C LYS A 84 15.34 6.37 -6.67
N THR A 85 15.13 7.64 -6.30
CA THR A 85 15.36 8.14 -4.94
C THR A 85 14.42 7.47 -3.93
N ILE A 86 13.15 7.28 -4.27
CA ILE A 86 12.17 6.58 -3.42
C ILE A 86 12.66 5.15 -3.07
N TYR A 87 13.34 4.47 -3.99
CA TYR A 87 13.93 3.16 -3.77
C TYR A 87 15.41 3.20 -3.33
N GLY A 88 15.87 4.30 -2.73
CA GLY A 88 17.22 4.36 -2.15
C GLY A 88 18.36 4.26 -3.18
N GLY A 89 18.11 4.65 -4.44
CA GLY A 89 19.10 4.64 -5.51
C GLY A 89 19.17 3.35 -6.33
N ASN A 90 18.43 2.31 -5.97
CA ASN A 90 18.41 1.02 -6.67
C ASN A 90 16.99 0.66 -7.11
N TRP A 91 16.86 -0.17 -8.13
CA TRP A 91 15.55 -0.72 -8.50
C TRP A 91 15.22 -1.92 -7.61
N SER A 92 13.98 -2.01 -7.13
CA SER A 92 13.55 -3.08 -6.23
C SER A 92 12.17 -3.61 -6.60
N TRP A 93 11.94 -4.88 -6.30
CA TRP A 93 10.61 -5.50 -6.33
C TRP A 93 9.80 -5.23 -5.06
N ASP A 94 10.37 -4.52 -4.09
CA ASP A 94 9.69 -4.17 -2.86
C ASP A 94 8.45 -3.33 -3.14
N ARG A 95 7.38 -3.62 -2.40
CA ARG A 95 6.08 -3.02 -2.56
C ARG A 95 6.05 -1.80 -1.68
N ARG A 96 5.67 -0.68 -2.28
CA ARG A 96 5.48 0.59 -1.58
C ARG A 96 4.01 0.96 -1.58
N ALA A 97 3.57 1.54 -0.47
CA ALA A 97 2.26 2.16 -0.36
C ALA A 97 2.28 3.52 -1.07
N ILE A 98 1.34 3.72 -2.00
CA ILE A 98 1.28 4.94 -2.81
C ILE A 98 -0.15 5.46 -2.93
N LEU A 99 -0.27 6.75 -3.22
CA LEU A 99 -1.50 7.38 -3.64
C LEU A 99 -1.38 7.76 -5.12
N VAL A 100 -2.40 7.41 -5.90
CA VAL A 100 -2.52 7.80 -7.31
C VAL A 100 -3.46 9.00 -7.40
N LEU A 101 -2.89 10.14 -7.75
CA LEU A 101 -3.63 11.37 -8.00
C LEU A 101 -3.97 11.47 -9.48
N VAL A 102 -5.27 11.38 -9.80
CA VAL A 102 -5.81 11.51 -11.15
C VAL A 102 -7.09 12.33 -11.10
N ASN A 103 -7.14 13.43 -11.85
CA ASN A 103 -8.20 14.44 -11.73
C ASN A 103 -8.36 14.87 -10.25
N ASP A 104 -9.56 14.77 -9.71
CA ASP A 104 -9.87 15.06 -8.30
C ASP A 104 -9.85 13.82 -7.39
N HIS A 105 -9.42 12.66 -7.89
CA HIS A 105 -9.37 11.40 -7.12
C HIS A 105 -7.96 11.17 -6.54
N LEU A 106 -7.93 10.70 -5.29
CA LEU A 106 -6.72 10.22 -4.62
C LEU A 106 -6.91 8.74 -4.26
N ILE A 107 -6.41 7.85 -5.11
CA ILE A 107 -6.71 6.41 -5.04
C ILE A 107 -5.52 5.68 -4.38
N PRO A 108 -5.70 5.01 -3.24
CA PRO A 108 -4.70 4.11 -2.66
C PRO A 108 -4.33 2.98 -3.61
N ALA A 109 -3.04 2.78 -3.75
CA ALA A 109 -2.48 1.74 -4.59
C ALA A 109 -1.17 1.22 -3.97
N SER A 110 -0.57 0.25 -4.65
CA SER A 110 0.77 -0.21 -4.33
C SER A 110 1.59 -0.36 -5.60
N MET A 111 2.85 0.08 -5.57
CA MET A 111 3.78 -0.07 -6.69
C MET A 111 4.99 -0.92 -6.30
N ASN A 112 5.64 -1.52 -7.29
CA ASN A 112 7.04 -1.91 -7.19
C ASN A 112 7.93 -0.94 -8.00
N GLY A 113 9.26 -1.09 -7.88
CA GLY A 113 10.25 -0.19 -8.49
C GLY A 113 11.03 -0.79 -9.64
N MET A 114 10.88 -2.08 -9.91
CA MET A 114 11.74 -2.81 -10.84
C MET A 114 11.28 -2.60 -12.28
N PRO A 115 12.13 -2.05 -13.18
CA PRO A 115 11.80 -2.00 -14.60
C PRO A 115 11.69 -3.41 -15.18
N HIS A 116 10.62 -3.65 -15.93
CA HIS A 116 10.42 -4.88 -16.68
C HIS A 116 9.58 -4.63 -17.94
N GLY A 117 9.53 -5.64 -18.81
CA GLY A 117 8.90 -5.53 -20.12
C GLY A 117 9.49 -4.40 -20.96
N ALA A 118 8.69 -3.86 -21.88
CA ALA A 118 9.10 -2.75 -22.74
C ALA A 118 8.54 -1.41 -22.23
N GLY A 119 9.37 -0.37 -22.33
CA GLY A 119 8.97 1.03 -22.20
C GLY A 119 8.60 1.64 -23.55
N ALA A 120 8.11 2.88 -23.55
CA ALA A 120 7.80 3.63 -24.78
C ALA A 120 8.27 5.09 -24.77
N LEU A 121 8.68 5.63 -23.62
CA LEU A 121 9.13 7.03 -23.49
C LEU A 121 10.64 7.11 -23.29
N GLN A 122 11.25 8.20 -23.74
CA GLN A 122 12.66 8.52 -23.49
C GLN A 122 12.80 9.19 -22.11
N ASN A 123 12.80 8.36 -21.07
CA ASN A 123 12.77 8.77 -19.66
C ASN A 123 13.92 8.16 -18.82
N ASN A 124 14.88 7.48 -19.47
CA ASN A 124 15.94 6.70 -18.81
C ASN A 124 15.45 5.61 -17.84
N PHE A 125 14.21 5.17 -17.99
CA PHE A 125 13.64 4.02 -17.29
C PHE A 125 13.44 2.86 -18.28
N PRO A 126 14.18 1.75 -18.15
CA PRO A 126 14.26 0.71 -19.18
C PRO A 126 13.09 -0.27 -19.11
N GLY A 127 11.85 0.20 -19.28
CA GLY A 127 10.66 -0.67 -19.20
C GLY A 127 9.41 0.06 -18.71
N HIS A 128 8.57 -0.70 -18.03
CA HIS A 128 7.50 -0.23 -17.17
C HIS A 128 7.62 -0.89 -15.79
N PHE A 129 6.79 -0.47 -14.85
CA PHE A 129 6.62 -1.08 -13.54
C PHE A 129 5.12 -1.24 -13.25
N CYS A 130 4.77 -2.08 -12.26
CA CYS A 130 3.37 -2.36 -11.95
C CYS A 130 2.85 -1.43 -10.85
N VAL A 131 1.63 -0.95 -11.04
CA VAL A 131 0.80 -0.35 -9.99
C VAL A 131 -0.45 -1.21 -9.81
N HIS A 132 -0.61 -1.74 -8.60
CA HIS A 132 -1.71 -2.60 -8.17
C HIS A 132 -2.72 -1.80 -7.35
N PHE A 133 -4.00 -2.04 -7.63
CA PHE A 133 -5.14 -1.50 -6.89
C PHE A 133 -5.90 -2.66 -6.21
N SER A 134 -6.98 -2.34 -5.48
CA SER A 134 -7.78 -3.38 -4.82
C SER A 134 -8.31 -4.38 -5.85
N GLY A 135 -8.19 -5.68 -5.59
CA GLY A 135 -8.58 -6.72 -6.53
C GLY A 135 -7.65 -6.95 -7.72
N SER A 136 -6.58 -6.17 -7.88
CA SER A 136 -5.54 -6.45 -8.89
C SER A 136 -4.86 -7.80 -8.63
N THR A 137 -4.48 -8.47 -9.71
CA THR A 137 -3.76 -9.76 -9.65
C THR A 137 -2.41 -9.66 -10.37
N THR A 138 -1.51 -10.59 -10.05
CA THR A 138 -0.23 -10.68 -10.76
C THR A 138 -0.43 -11.39 -12.11
N HIS A 139 0.58 -11.34 -12.98
CA HIS A 139 0.54 -12.15 -14.20
C HIS A 139 0.58 -13.66 -13.93
N LYS A 140 1.15 -14.08 -12.79
CA LYS A 140 1.41 -15.49 -12.45
C LYS A 140 0.22 -16.18 -11.79
N THR A 141 -0.55 -15.45 -10.98
CA THR A 141 -1.61 -16.01 -10.15
C THR A 141 -2.94 -15.31 -10.41
N PRO A 142 -4.08 -16.04 -10.30
CA PRO A 142 -5.40 -15.41 -10.31
C PRO A 142 -5.75 -14.76 -8.96
N THR A 143 -4.92 -14.97 -7.93
CA THR A 143 -5.11 -14.39 -6.60
C THR A 143 -4.29 -13.09 -6.44
N PRO A 144 -4.84 -12.07 -5.74
CA PRO A 144 -4.08 -10.87 -5.38
C PRO A 144 -2.82 -11.19 -4.58
N ASP A 145 -1.76 -10.40 -4.78
CA ASP A 145 -0.53 -10.48 -4.00
C ASP A 145 -0.79 -9.92 -2.59
N PRO A 146 -0.60 -10.70 -1.51
CA PRO A 146 -0.78 -10.23 -0.13
C PRO A 146 0.05 -8.99 0.20
N ALA A 147 1.27 -8.86 -0.32
CA ALA A 147 2.12 -7.69 -0.06
C ALA A 147 1.51 -6.42 -0.65
N HIS A 148 1.01 -6.48 -1.88
CA HIS A 148 0.28 -5.36 -2.48
C HIS A 148 -0.99 -5.02 -1.71
N LYS A 149 -1.76 -6.03 -1.24
CA LYS A 149 -2.95 -5.81 -0.41
C LYS A 149 -2.61 -5.00 0.86
N ILE A 150 -1.56 -5.38 1.58
CA ILE A 150 -1.14 -4.65 2.80
C ILE A 150 -0.73 -3.21 2.49
N MET A 151 0.00 -2.99 1.38
CA MET A 151 0.39 -1.63 0.99
C MET A 151 -0.78 -0.76 0.52
N ILE A 152 -1.79 -1.34 -0.13
CA ILE A 152 -3.04 -0.64 -0.48
C ILE A 152 -3.80 -0.24 0.79
N LEU A 153 -3.92 -1.15 1.77
CA LEU A 153 -4.56 -0.85 3.06
C LEU A 153 -3.78 0.22 3.84
N LYS A 154 -2.43 0.18 3.79
CA LYS A 154 -1.55 1.19 4.39
C LYS A 154 -1.78 2.56 3.74
N ALA A 155 -1.82 2.63 2.42
CA ALA A 155 -2.10 3.87 1.69
C ALA A 155 -3.51 4.41 1.94
N GLY A 156 -4.50 3.53 2.11
CA GLY A 156 -5.89 3.90 2.37
C GLY A 156 -6.23 4.21 3.83
N GLY A 157 -5.27 4.11 4.76
CA GLY A 157 -5.54 4.32 6.19
C GLY A 157 -6.34 3.20 6.87
N GLU A 158 -6.46 2.05 6.22
CA GLU A 158 -7.26 0.90 6.68
C GLU A 158 -6.42 -0.20 7.35
N LEU A 159 -5.09 -0.07 7.32
CA LEU A 159 -4.17 -1.08 7.86
C LEU A 159 -4.43 -1.38 9.34
N ASP A 160 -4.61 -0.36 10.18
CA ASP A 160 -4.77 -0.56 11.63
C ASP A 160 -6.07 -1.28 11.95
N ARG A 161 -7.15 -0.95 11.24
CA ARG A 161 -8.44 -1.65 11.37
C ARG A 161 -8.35 -3.10 10.90
N PHE A 162 -7.61 -3.36 9.83
CA PHE A 162 -7.34 -4.72 9.35
C PHE A 162 -6.59 -5.52 10.44
N LEU A 163 -5.46 -5.00 10.94
CA LEU A 163 -4.63 -5.68 11.93
C LEU A 163 -5.35 -5.91 13.27
N GLN A 164 -6.23 -5.00 13.70
CA GLN A 164 -7.04 -5.19 14.89
C GLN A 164 -7.99 -6.39 14.80
N LYS A 165 -8.53 -6.65 13.60
CA LYS A 165 -9.46 -7.76 13.34
C LYS A 165 -8.75 -9.04 12.92
N SER A 166 -7.47 -8.95 12.58
CA SER A 166 -6.70 -10.08 12.08
C SER A 166 -6.50 -11.15 13.14
N ASP A 167 -6.67 -12.40 12.72
CA ASP A 167 -6.28 -13.53 13.53
C ASP A 167 -4.75 -13.69 13.54
N PRO A 168 -4.20 -14.54 14.41
CA PRO A 168 -2.76 -14.75 14.50
C PRO A 168 -2.11 -15.32 13.23
N TYR A 169 -2.84 -16.05 12.37
CA TYR A 169 -2.33 -16.51 11.08
C TYR A 169 -2.21 -15.36 10.08
N GLU A 170 -3.14 -14.40 10.11
CA GLU A 170 -3.03 -13.17 9.34
C GLU A 170 -1.87 -12.29 9.85
N ILE A 171 -1.70 -12.15 11.16
CA ILE A 171 -0.54 -11.43 11.75
C ILE A 171 0.77 -12.07 11.30
N THR A 172 0.81 -13.40 11.26
CA THR A 172 1.95 -14.18 10.77
C THR A 172 2.25 -13.90 9.30
N ASN A 173 1.23 -13.74 8.44
CA ASN A 173 1.43 -13.33 7.05
C ASN A 173 2.01 -11.91 6.95
N VAL A 174 1.52 -11.00 7.79
CA VAL A 174 1.99 -9.61 7.79
C VAL A 174 3.42 -9.51 8.30
N LEU A 175 3.84 -10.35 9.26
CA LEU A 175 5.24 -10.49 9.66
C LEU A 175 6.12 -10.87 8.46
N GLU A 176 5.73 -11.90 7.71
CA GLU A 176 6.47 -12.34 6.51
C GLU A 176 6.61 -11.18 5.51
N ILE A 177 5.52 -10.44 5.28
CA ILE A 177 5.52 -9.27 4.39
C ILE A 177 6.44 -8.18 4.93
N ALA A 178 6.36 -7.83 6.21
CA ALA A 178 7.14 -6.75 6.80
C ALA A 178 8.65 -6.98 6.66
N ILE A 179 9.11 -8.20 6.94
CA ILE A 179 10.51 -8.58 6.76
C ILE A 179 10.88 -8.54 5.26
N ASN A 180 10.09 -9.19 4.40
CA ASN A 180 10.37 -9.27 2.96
C ASN A 180 10.26 -7.92 2.21
N GLN A 181 9.63 -6.90 2.80
CA GLN A 181 9.57 -5.53 2.27
C GLN A 181 10.54 -4.59 3.00
N HIS A 182 11.31 -5.08 3.97
CA HIS A 182 12.21 -4.29 4.81
C HIS A 182 11.48 -3.12 5.53
N ASP A 183 10.22 -3.32 5.90
CA ASP A 183 9.33 -2.28 6.46
C ASP A 183 9.27 -2.36 7.98
N GLY A 184 10.17 -1.63 8.65
CA GLY A 184 10.21 -1.55 10.12
C GLY A 184 8.96 -0.94 10.76
N LYS A 185 8.24 -0.06 10.06
CA LYS A 185 6.99 0.52 10.57
C LYS A 185 5.88 -0.52 10.55
N LEU A 186 5.82 -1.36 9.52
CA LEU A 186 4.88 -2.48 9.46
C LEU A 186 5.25 -3.55 10.49
N LEU A 187 6.55 -3.88 10.63
CA LEU A 187 7.02 -4.84 11.61
C LEU A 187 6.63 -4.43 13.04
N ALA A 188 6.83 -3.17 13.41
CA ALA A 188 6.45 -2.63 14.72
C ALA A 188 4.93 -2.67 15.00
N LYS A 189 4.09 -2.78 13.96
CA LYS A 189 2.64 -2.94 14.13
C LYS A 189 2.24 -4.37 14.49
N VAL A 190 3.03 -5.37 14.11
CA VAL A 190 2.71 -6.79 14.28
C VAL A 190 3.62 -7.53 15.25
N MET A 191 4.67 -6.88 15.74
CA MET A 191 5.67 -7.46 16.63
C MET A 191 5.94 -6.52 17.81
N THR A 192 6.07 -7.08 19.02
CA THR A 192 6.55 -6.35 20.20
C THR A 192 8.07 -6.23 20.18
N GLY A 193 8.63 -5.27 20.92
CA GLY A 193 10.07 -5.09 21.04
C GLY A 193 10.49 -3.64 20.80
N ASP A 194 11.67 -3.29 21.30
CA ASP A 194 12.27 -1.98 21.08
C ASP A 194 12.79 -1.83 19.63
N GLU A 195 13.02 -0.58 19.22
CA GLU A 195 13.51 -0.25 17.88
C GLU A 195 14.85 -0.94 17.53
N GLY A 196 15.72 -1.16 18.50
CA GLY A 196 16.98 -1.89 18.34
C GLY A 196 16.74 -3.35 17.99
N THR A 197 15.86 -4.03 18.72
CA THR A 197 15.48 -5.42 18.47
C THR A 197 14.85 -5.60 17.07
N LEU A 198 13.88 -4.76 16.71
CA LEU A 198 13.22 -4.85 15.40
C LEU A 198 14.18 -4.57 14.23
N ARG A 199 15.09 -3.59 14.39
CA ARG A 199 16.12 -3.28 13.40
C ARG A 199 17.11 -4.42 13.21
N ARG A 200 17.51 -5.12 14.27
CA ARG A 200 18.40 -6.30 14.16
C ARG A 200 17.74 -7.40 13.34
N ILE A 201 16.46 -7.70 13.62
CA ILE A 201 15.70 -8.70 12.86
C ILE A 201 15.71 -8.37 11.35
N LEU A 202 15.42 -7.11 10.99
CA LEU A 202 15.43 -6.67 9.58
C LEU A 202 16.82 -6.67 8.94
N ASN A 203 17.89 -6.52 9.73
CA ASN A 203 19.27 -6.53 9.24
C ASN A 203 19.89 -7.93 9.17
N GLU A 204 19.24 -8.95 9.74
CA GLU A 204 19.76 -10.33 9.76
C GLU A 204 19.05 -11.21 8.73
N ILE A 205 17.78 -10.90 8.44
CA ILE A 205 16.90 -11.70 7.58
C ILE A 205 16.54 -10.91 6.33
N ASP A 206 17.12 -11.29 5.18
CA ASP A 206 16.76 -10.73 3.87
C ASP A 206 15.37 -11.18 3.43
N ARG A 207 15.09 -12.47 3.65
CA ARG A 207 13.85 -13.07 3.18
C ARG A 207 13.40 -14.15 4.13
N ILE A 208 12.11 -14.18 4.38
CA ILE A 208 11.43 -15.19 5.17
C ILE A 208 10.26 -15.76 4.39
N GLN A 209 9.98 -17.04 4.58
CA GLN A 209 8.84 -17.74 4.01
C GLN A 209 8.32 -18.75 5.02
N ILE A 210 7.01 -18.72 5.27
CA ILE A 210 6.36 -19.68 6.15
C ILE A 210 5.88 -20.86 5.32
N VAL A 211 6.54 -22.01 5.49
CA VAL A 211 6.43 -23.20 4.64
C VAL A 211 5.32 -24.14 5.09
N GLN A 212 5.08 -24.23 6.40
CA GLN A 212 4.04 -25.09 6.98
C GLN A 212 3.49 -24.45 8.26
N ARG A 213 2.18 -24.57 8.45
CA ARG A 213 1.47 -24.10 9.64
C ARG A 213 0.85 -25.30 10.34
N SER A 214 1.09 -25.40 11.65
CA SER A 214 0.22 -26.20 12.51
C SER A 214 -1.09 -25.44 12.66
N ILE A 215 -2.14 -25.88 11.95
CA ILE A 215 -3.46 -25.26 12.07
C ILE A 215 -4.10 -25.84 13.33
N LEU A 216 -4.14 -25.04 14.39
CA LEU A 216 -4.95 -25.32 15.56
C LEU A 216 -6.35 -24.70 15.32
N PRO A 217 -7.45 -25.38 15.70
CA PRO A 217 -8.78 -24.79 15.62
C PRO A 217 -8.81 -23.48 16.43
N ILE A 218 -9.29 -22.40 15.83
CA ILE A 218 -9.42 -21.08 16.47
C ILE A 218 -10.34 -21.17 17.71
N GLU A 219 -11.28 -22.12 17.68
CA GLU A 219 -12.25 -22.40 18.75
C GLU A 219 -11.63 -23.02 20.01
N ASP A 220 -10.45 -23.64 19.89
CA ASP A 220 -9.69 -24.22 21.01
C ASP A 220 -8.67 -23.24 21.61
N LEU A 221 -8.65 -21.98 21.14
CA LEU A 221 -7.74 -20.95 21.63
C LEU A 221 -8.14 -20.52 23.05
N PRO A 222 -7.24 -20.66 24.05
CA PRO A 222 -7.50 -20.13 25.39
C PRO A 222 -7.74 -18.63 25.29
N VAL A 223 -8.94 -18.19 25.65
CA VAL A 223 -9.42 -16.81 25.50
C VAL A 223 -8.61 -15.78 26.31
N MET A 224 -7.65 -16.19 27.15
CA MET A 224 -6.99 -15.27 28.06
C MET A 224 -5.45 -15.34 27.99
N VAL A 225 -4.90 -14.20 27.53
CA VAL A 225 -3.54 -13.67 27.69
C VAL A 225 -2.54 -13.92 26.55
N GLY A 226 -2.57 -15.05 25.85
CA GLY A 226 -1.66 -15.29 24.72
C GLY A 226 -1.82 -16.66 24.09
N MET A 227 -1.19 -16.87 22.93
CA MET A 227 -1.17 -18.17 22.26
C MET A 227 0.21 -18.49 21.69
N GLU A 228 0.52 -19.76 21.51
CA GLU A 228 1.72 -20.20 20.80
C GLU A 228 1.33 -21.05 19.59
N THR A 229 1.99 -20.82 18.45
CA THR A 229 1.91 -21.74 17.31
C THR A 229 3.30 -22.14 16.85
N GLU A 230 3.44 -23.40 16.46
CA GLU A 230 4.63 -23.87 15.74
C GLU A 230 4.45 -23.60 14.24
N VAL A 231 5.48 -23.02 13.63
CA VAL A 231 5.53 -22.78 12.19
C VAL A 231 6.87 -23.23 11.65
N LYS A 232 6.85 -23.82 10.46
CA LYS A 232 8.08 -24.14 9.73
C LYS A 232 8.44 -22.95 8.87
N VAL A 233 9.59 -22.34 9.15
CA VAL A 233 10.04 -21.13 8.49
C VAL A 233 11.30 -21.44 7.71
N LYS A 234 11.34 -20.98 6.46
CA LYS A 234 12.54 -20.90 5.65
C LYS A 234 12.98 -19.44 5.61
N TRP A 235 14.25 -19.17 5.87
CA TRP A 235 14.81 -17.83 5.70
C TRP A 235 16.09 -17.86 4.89
N ILE A 236 16.41 -16.69 4.32
CA ILE A 236 17.63 -16.38 3.60
C ILE A 236 18.28 -15.22 4.34
N ARG A 237 19.57 -15.37 4.70
CA ARG A 237 20.38 -14.32 5.34
C ARG A 237 21.22 -13.58 4.30
N HIS A 238 21.81 -12.46 4.69
CA HIS A 238 22.68 -11.62 3.84
C HIS A 238 23.84 -12.38 3.19
N ASP A 239 24.43 -13.33 3.90
CA ASP A 239 25.50 -14.21 3.40
C ASP A 239 24.99 -15.29 2.42
N GLN A 240 23.73 -15.20 1.99
CA GLN A 240 23.02 -16.14 1.12
C GLN A 240 22.81 -17.53 1.72
N THR A 241 23.10 -17.71 3.01
CA THR A 241 22.76 -18.95 3.70
C THR A 241 21.24 -19.11 3.76
N GLN A 242 20.80 -20.34 3.55
CA GLN A 242 19.39 -20.71 3.64
C GLN A 242 19.23 -21.72 4.76
N GLU A 243 18.28 -21.46 5.65
CA GLU A 243 17.93 -22.36 6.72
C GLU A 243 16.43 -22.65 6.67
N THR A 244 16.03 -23.81 7.19
CA THR A 244 14.62 -24.13 7.41
C THR A 244 14.46 -24.80 8.76
N LYS A 245 13.69 -24.18 9.65
CA LYS A 245 13.54 -24.61 11.03
C LYS A 245 12.09 -24.46 11.48
N SER A 246 11.65 -25.35 12.37
CA SER A 246 10.41 -25.15 13.11
C SER A 246 10.68 -24.17 14.25
N ILE A 247 9.94 -23.08 14.30
CA ILE A 247 10.01 -22.09 15.38
C ILE A 247 8.66 -21.97 16.06
N ARG A 248 8.68 -21.57 17.34
CA ARG A 248 7.47 -21.20 18.07
C ARG A 248 7.27 -19.70 17.97
N LEU A 249 6.07 -19.30 17.57
CA LEU A 249 5.63 -17.92 17.60
C LEU A 249 4.71 -17.75 18.80
N THR A 250 5.10 -16.86 19.72
CA THR A 250 4.28 -16.44 20.85
C THR A 250 3.50 -15.20 20.46
N PHE A 251 2.19 -15.24 20.60
CA PHE A 251 1.29 -14.12 20.32
C PHE A 251 0.69 -13.60 21.60
N VAL A 252 0.64 -12.28 21.69
CA VAL A 252 0.06 -11.55 22.80
C VAL A 252 -1.00 -10.60 22.27
N LYS A 253 -2.07 -10.41 23.05
CA LYS A 253 -3.07 -9.37 22.78
C LYS A 253 -2.53 -8.03 23.27
N ASP A 254 -2.41 -7.06 22.38
CA ASP A 254 -2.01 -5.70 22.73
C ASP A 254 -3.18 -4.98 23.43
N PRO A 255 -3.06 -4.63 24.72
CA PRO A 255 -4.15 -4.00 25.47
C PRO A 255 -4.48 -2.58 24.98
N ALA A 256 -3.60 -1.91 24.26
CA ALA A 256 -3.84 -0.55 23.78
C ALA A 256 -4.66 -0.50 22.47
N TRP A 257 -4.64 -1.57 21.67
CA TRP A 257 -5.27 -1.59 20.33
C TRP A 257 -6.19 -2.80 20.10
N ASP A 258 -6.27 -3.74 21.06
CA ASP A 258 -7.02 -4.99 20.97
C ASP A 258 -6.67 -5.85 19.73
N GLY A 259 -5.43 -5.74 19.26
CA GLY A 259 -4.88 -6.53 18.15
C GLY A 259 -3.90 -7.60 18.63
N TRP A 260 -3.68 -8.63 17.82
CA TRP A 260 -2.63 -9.63 18.06
C TRP A 260 -1.26 -9.11 17.63
N LYS A 261 -0.22 -9.40 18.42
CA LYS A 261 1.18 -9.16 18.09
C LYS A 261 2.04 -10.37 18.41
N ILE A 262 3.14 -10.53 17.69
CA ILE A 262 4.16 -11.56 17.92
C ILE A 262 5.19 -11.02 18.92
N GLU A 263 5.59 -11.83 19.89
CA GLU A 263 6.64 -11.46 20.84
C GLU A 263 8.02 -11.42 20.16
N GLY A 264 8.62 -10.22 20.06
CA GLY A 264 9.84 -10.02 19.28
C GLY A 264 11.09 -10.69 19.83
N ASP A 265 11.26 -10.74 21.15
CA ASP A 265 12.42 -11.40 21.78
C ASP A 265 12.38 -12.92 21.53
N SER A 266 11.23 -13.56 21.72
CA SER A 266 11.01 -14.99 21.44
C SER A 266 11.24 -15.32 19.96
N PHE A 267 10.76 -14.45 19.06
CA PHE A 267 11.03 -14.60 17.63
C PHE A 267 12.53 -14.48 17.32
N ARG A 268 13.21 -13.45 17.83
CA ARG A 268 14.65 -13.23 17.62
C ARG A 268 15.46 -14.44 18.06
N ASP A 269 15.23 -14.94 19.27
CA ASP A 269 15.98 -16.07 19.83
C ASP A 269 15.75 -17.37 19.03
N SER A 270 14.63 -17.46 18.31
CA SER A 270 14.32 -18.59 17.43
C SER A 270 15.05 -18.56 16.09
N VAL A 271 15.40 -17.35 15.61
CA VAL A 271 16.00 -17.10 14.28
C VAL A 271 17.48 -16.70 14.31
N SER A 272 18.03 -16.38 15.49
CA SER A 272 19.46 -16.17 15.73
C SER A 272 20.23 -17.48 15.62
#